data_AF-A0A8J4DND1-F1
#
_entry.id   AF-A0A8J4DND1-F1
#
_cell.length_a   1.000
_cell.length_b   1.000
_cell.length_c   1.000
_cell.angle_alpha   90.00
_cell.angle_beta   90.00
_cell.angle_gamma   90.00
#
_symmetry.space_group_name_H-M   'P 1'
#
loop_
_entity.id
_entity.type
_entity.pdbx_description
1 polymer ?
#
loop_
_entity_poly.entity_id
_entity_poly.type
_entity_poly.pdbx_seq_one_letter_code
_entity_poly.pdbx_strand_id
1 'polypeptide(L)'
;MRDNRDPALADVLDRMAANERARGRHATAAAAVELAASLTDDPVLRDERLRYAAADARLAGQRDRARSLLPAGRHSADLGPGLALHLARAELFTGDPATACALAGPVTLAAVAALLSGDPDRAADLLAAARVETIETDVVRAIVLLHGERPSDGAALLRRRVADLARGHTAPEYVILAALGLSQVGAPGAADGLLTPVLDGARAAGIIGVLPLALFASARAALRAGRLRAATALADEGVALADRVTDGFWSQRLHGLLAQVHAVRGDEAACRRHAVRAAGDAANDAIGVLEAGAGRYDEAVVAWRSALPGFTRTAELLEARIRAGRPDTRIPAAVTARTLDGGALPAQAALARRLLGLVAPEGEFARHFEAALVLHRGVDSPFDLGRTLLAYGERLRRAGRRIRARTTLLAAHEIFTTVGARAWVTRAHEELLACGGPGAAGSPADDPSGALTPQELQAARAAAAGATNREVAARLFLSVKTVEFHLSNVYRKLGVRTRTELAHRFPALAERDAAAS
;
A
#
# COMPACT_ATOMS: atom_id res chain seq x y z
N MET A 1 55.48 -16.06 -18.08
CA MET A 1 54.30 -16.13 -17.18
C MET A 1 53.94 -17.60 -17.05
N ARG A 2 54.25 -18.22 -15.91
CA ARG A 2 53.91 -19.63 -15.64
C ARG A 2 52.39 -19.74 -15.49
N ASP A 3 51.84 -20.78 -16.10
CA ASP A 3 50.42 -21.12 -16.14
C ASP A 3 49.92 -21.34 -14.69
N ASN A 4 49.25 -20.32 -14.12
CA ASN A 4 48.84 -20.30 -12.71
C ASN A 4 47.47 -20.97 -12.52
N ARG A 5 47.24 -22.09 -13.21
CA ARG A 5 45.96 -22.81 -13.27
C ARG A 5 46.08 -24.12 -12.51
N ASP A 6 45.20 -24.33 -11.52
CA ASP A 6 45.20 -25.50 -10.62
C ASP A 6 43.76 -26.05 -10.48
N PRO A 7 43.41 -27.11 -11.24
CA PRO A 7 42.10 -27.73 -11.18
C PRO A 7 41.74 -28.31 -9.80
N ALA A 8 42.73 -28.80 -9.05
CA ALA A 8 42.48 -29.38 -7.72
C ALA A 8 42.10 -28.30 -6.71
N LEU A 9 42.73 -27.12 -6.81
CA LEU A 9 42.34 -25.95 -6.03
C LEU A 9 40.94 -25.44 -6.41
N ALA A 10 40.57 -25.46 -7.69
CA ALA A 10 39.22 -25.08 -8.13
C ALA A 10 38.14 -25.97 -7.49
N ASP A 11 38.36 -27.28 -7.40
CA ASP A 11 37.41 -28.21 -6.76
C ASP A 11 37.33 -28.02 -5.23
N VAL A 12 38.43 -27.64 -4.58
CA VAL A 12 38.44 -27.27 -3.16
C VAL A 12 37.58 -26.02 -2.93
N LEU A 13 37.70 -25.02 -3.81
CA LEU A 13 36.92 -23.79 -3.74
C LEU A 13 35.42 -24.04 -3.95
N ASP A 14 35.04 -24.96 -4.85
CA ASP A 14 33.64 -25.35 -5.04
C ASP A 14 33.05 -26.02 -3.78
N ARG A 15 33.81 -26.90 -3.12
CA ARG A 15 33.39 -27.51 -1.84
C ARG A 15 33.28 -26.45 -0.73
N MET A 16 34.21 -25.50 -0.68
CA MET A 16 34.15 -24.38 0.26
C MET A 16 32.88 -23.55 0.02
N ALA A 17 32.59 -23.22 -1.23
CA ALA A 17 31.39 -22.47 -1.59
C ALA A 17 30.11 -23.19 -1.16
N ALA A 18 30.00 -24.49 -1.39
CA ALA A 18 28.84 -25.28 -0.95
C ALA A 18 28.63 -25.23 0.57
N ASN A 19 29.73 -25.31 1.34
CA ASN A 19 29.70 -25.22 2.79
C ASN A 19 29.28 -23.81 3.27
N GLU A 20 29.76 -22.75 2.60
CA GLU A 20 29.36 -21.38 2.91
C GLU A 20 27.89 -21.10 2.56
N ARG A 21 27.37 -21.66 1.45
CA ARG A 21 25.93 -21.60 1.12
C ARG A 21 25.06 -22.23 2.20
N ALA A 22 25.48 -23.37 2.75
CA ALA A 22 24.77 -24.04 3.84
C ALA A 22 24.69 -23.17 5.12
N ARG A 23 25.62 -22.22 5.28
CA ARG A 23 25.62 -21.23 6.37
C ARG A 23 24.94 -19.89 6.00
N GLY A 24 24.34 -19.79 4.82
CA GLY A 24 23.75 -18.54 4.31
C GLY A 24 24.76 -17.47 3.91
N ARG A 25 26.04 -17.83 3.74
CA ARG A 25 27.15 -16.90 3.44
C ARG A 25 27.39 -16.79 1.93
N HIS A 26 26.36 -16.35 1.20
CA HIS A 26 26.38 -16.29 -0.27
C HIS A 26 27.48 -15.37 -0.83
N ALA A 27 27.83 -14.29 -0.12
CA ALA A 27 28.92 -13.40 -0.52
C ALA A 27 30.28 -14.12 -0.60
N THR A 28 30.57 -14.97 0.39
CA THR A 28 31.81 -15.75 0.45
C THR A 28 31.78 -16.88 -0.58
N ALA A 29 30.62 -17.52 -0.76
CA ALA A 29 30.44 -18.53 -1.79
C ALA A 29 30.67 -17.96 -3.20
N ALA A 30 30.11 -16.79 -3.51
CA ALA A 30 30.32 -16.10 -4.79
C ALA A 30 31.81 -15.87 -5.07
N ALA A 31 32.55 -15.40 -4.06
CA ALA A 31 33.98 -15.14 -4.19
C ALA A 31 34.80 -16.41 -4.44
N ALA A 32 34.46 -17.50 -3.75
CA ALA A 32 35.14 -18.78 -3.91
C ALA A 32 34.92 -19.36 -5.32
N VAL A 33 33.69 -19.32 -5.82
CA VAL A 33 33.36 -19.87 -7.15
C VAL A 33 33.91 -19.00 -8.27
N GLU A 34 33.92 -17.67 -8.12
CA GLU A 34 34.57 -16.78 -9.08
C GLU A 34 36.07 -17.08 -9.19
N LEU A 35 36.75 -17.30 -8.06
CA LEU A 35 38.15 -17.71 -8.05
C LEU A 35 38.33 -19.09 -8.70
N ALA A 36 37.44 -20.06 -8.41
CA ALA A 36 37.46 -21.37 -9.05
C ALA A 36 37.32 -21.25 -10.58
N ALA A 37 36.41 -20.40 -11.06
CA ALA A 37 36.24 -20.14 -12.49
C ALA A 37 37.52 -19.58 -13.13
N SER A 38 38.24 -18.69 -12.45
CA SER A 38 39.49 -18.13 -12.97
C SER A 38 40.63 -19.14 -13.10
N LEU A 39 40.57 -20.24 -12.34
CA LEU A 39 41.52 -21.35 -12.37
C LEU A 39 41.12 -22.48 -13.34
N THR A 40 39.98 -22.34 -14.04
CA THR A 40 39.40 -23.39 -14.88
C THR A 40 39.74 -23.22 -16.35
N ASP A 41 40.32 -24.26 -16.96
CA ASP A 41 40.64 -24.30 -18.40
C ASP A 41 39.42 -24.58 -19.28
N ASP A 42 38.60 -25.55 -18.87
CA ASP A 42 37.43 -25.98 -19.63
C ASP A 42 36.42 -24.82 -19.71
N PRO A 43 36.13 -24.32 -20.93
CA PRO A 43 35.20 -23.20 -21.10
C PRO A 43 33.78 -23.51 -20.64
N VAL A 44 33.33 -24.76 -20.71
CA VAL A 44 31.99 -25.19 -20.29
C VAL A 44 31.90 -25.18 -18.77
N LEU A 45 32.87 -25.80 -18.08
CA LEU A 45 32.91 -25.83 -16.63
C LEU A 45 33.14 -24.44 -16.03
N ARG A 46 33.97 -23.61 -16.68
CA ARG A 46 34.16 -22.22 -16.29
C ARG A 46 32.86 -21.42 -16.40
N ASP A 47 32.11 -21.57 -17.48
CA ASP A 47 30.80 -20.91 -17.64
C ASP A 47 29.80 -21.36 -16.57
N GLU A 48 29.77 -22.65 -16.26
CA GLU A 48 28.97 -23.18 -15.15
C GLU A 48 29.36 -22.55 -13.79
N ARG A 49 30.65 -22.47 -13.48
CA ARG A 49 31.14 -21.80 -12.26
C ARG A 49 30.75 -20.31 -12.25
N LEU A 50 30.91 -19.58 -13.36
CA LEU A 50 30.47 -18.18 -13.46
C LEU A 50 28.96 -18.02 -13.24
N ARG A 51 28.13 -18.96 -13.72
CA ARG A 51 26.68 -18.97 -13.44
C ARG A 51 26.39 -19.13 -11.95
N TYR A 52 27.06 -20.05 -11.26
CA TYR A 52 26.92 -20.21 -9.81
C TYR A 52 27.42 -18.99 -9.02
N ALA A 53 28.56 -18.41 -9.41
CA ALA A 53 29.08 -17.19 -8.80
C ALA A 53 28.10 -16.02 -8.94
N ALA A 54 27.49 -15.84 -10.13
CA ALA A 54 26.48 -14.83 -10.36
C ALA A 54 25.19 -15.09 -9.56
N ALA A 55 24.80 -16.36 -9.43
CA ALA A 55 23.66 -16.75 -8.61
C ALA A 55 23.87 -16.39 -7.13
N ASP A 56 25.04 -16.68 -6.58
CA ASP A 56 25.41 -16.38 -5.19
C ASP A 56 25.57 -14.88 -4.96
N ALA A 57 26.25 -14.16 -5.88
CA ALA A 57 26.41 -12.71 -5.80
C ALA A 57 25.05 -12.00 -5.76
N ARG A 58 24.10 -12.44 -6.59
CA ARG A 58 22.71 -11.97 -6.57
C ARG A 58 22.03 -12.24 -5.23
N LEU A 59 22.15 -13.45 -4.67
CA LEU A 59 21.55 -13.78 -3.37
C LEU A 59 22.13 -12.91 -2.25
N ALA A 60 23.42 -12.59 -2.34
CA ALA A 60 24.13 -11.71 -1.42
C ALA A 60 23.86 -10.21 -1.62
N GLY A 61 23.14 -9.81 -2.68
CA GLY A 61 22.93 -8.40 -3.04
C GLY A 61 24.19 -7.71 -3.58
N GLN A 62 25.17 -8.48 -4.09
CA GLN A 62 26.41 -7.96 -4.65
C GLN A 62 26.26 -7.73 -6.17
N ARG A 63 25.44 -6.75 -6.53
CA ARG A 63 25.12 -6.44 -7.93
C ARG A 63 26.37 -6.16 -8.78
N ASP A 64 27.28 -5.32 -8.29
CA ASP A 64 28.49 -4.95 -9.03
C ASP A 64 29.40 -6.14 -9.29
N ARG A 65 29.49 -7.05 -8.31
CA ARG A 65 30.18 -8.32 -8.47
C ARG A 65 29.48 -9.19 -9.50
N ALA A 66 28.15 -9.28 -9.47
CA ALA A 66 27.41 -10.02 -10.48
C ALA A 66 27.71 -9.45 -11.88
N ARG A 67 27.70 -8.12 -12.05
CA ARG A 67 28.09 -7.44 -13.31
C ARG A 67 29.53 -7.72 -13.72
N SER A 68 30.49 -7.72 -12.80
CA SER A 68 31.90 -7.95 -13.13
C SER A 68 32.20 -9.37 -13.61
N LEU A 69 31.30 -10.32 -13.37
CA LEU A 69 31.37 -11.67 -13.93
C LEU A 69 31.04 -11.70 -15.44
N LEU A 70 30.62 -10.58 -16.03
CA LEU A 70 30.58 -10.41 -17.48
C LEU A 70 32.01 -10.35 -18.03
N PRO A 71 32.39 -11.22 -18.99
CA PRO A 71 33.66 -11.08 -19.68
C PRO A 71 33.73 -9.73 -20.40
N ALA A 72 34.82 -8.99 -20.23
CA ALA A 72 35.03 -7.71 -20.89
C ALA A 72 34.84 -7.84 -22.42
N GLY A 73 33.96 -7.01 -23.00
CA GLY A 73 33.72 -6.94 -24.45
C GLY A 73 32.62 -7.87 -25.00
N ARG A 74 31.95 -8.69 -24.18
CA ARG A 74 30.76 -9.45 -24.61
C ARG A 74 29.48 -8.63 -24.45
N HIS A 75 28.62 -8.66 -25.48
CA HIS A 75 27.30 -8.05 -25.42
C HIS A 75 26.30 -9.02 -24.76
N SER A 76 25.14 -8.53 -24.31
CA SER A 76 24.11 -9.38 -23.69
C SER A 76 23.66 -10.53 -24.60
N ALA A 77 23.75 -10.35 -25.92
CA ALA A 77 23.47 -11.37 -26.93
C ALA A 77 24.46 -12.56 -26.94
N ASP A 78 25.65 -12.40 -26.34
CA ASP A 78 26.71 -13.42 -26.31
C ASP A 78 26.71 -14.24 -25.01
N LEU A 79 25.72 -14.02 -24.14
CA LEU A 79 25.59 -14.67 -22.84
C LEU A 79 24.85 -16.01 -22.95
N GLY A 80 25.34 -17.02 -22.23
CA GLY A 80 24.54 -18.21 -21.96
C GLY A 80 23.26 -17.85 -21.20
N PRO A 81 22.12 -18.48 -21.50
CA PRO A 81 20.80 -18.08 -20.96
C PRO A 81 20.73 -18.12 -19.42
N GLY A 82 21.50 -19.00 -18.78
CA GLY A 82 21.57 -19.08 -17.33
C GLY A 82 22.30 -17.90 -16.66
N LEU A 83 23.38 -17.39 -17.27
CA LEU A 83 24.11 -16.24 -16.74
C LEU A 83 23.27 -14.96 -16.88
N ALA A 84 22.70 -14.73 -18.08
CA ALA A 84 21.81 -13.60 -18.34
C ALA A 84 20.64 -13.54 -17.34
N LEU A 85 20.05 -14.68 -17.00
CA LEU A 85 18.99 -14.77 -15.99
C LEU A 85 19.42 -14.27 -14.61
N HIS A 86 20.61 -14.68 -14.12
CA HIS A 86 21.09 -14.25 -12.80
C HIS A 86 21.47 -12.78 -12.76
N LEU A 87 22.05 -12.25 -13.83
CA LEU A 87 22.37 -10.82 -13.96
C LEU A 87 21.10 -9.97 -13.99
N ALA A 88 20.13 -10.35 -14.82
CA ALA A 88 18.84 -9.65 -14.88
C ALA A 88 18.13 -9.64 -13.51
N ARG A 89 18.18 -10.75 -12.76
CA ARG A 89 17.63 -10.77 -11.40
C ARG A 89 18.45 -9.94 -10.40
N ALA A 90 19.77 -9.87 -10.54
CA ALA A 90 20.59 -8.98 -9.71
C ALA A 90 20.18 -7.51 -9.94
N GLU A 91 20.01 -7.10 -11.20
CA GLU A 91 19.47 -5.78 -11.53
C GLU A 91 18.05 -5.57 -10.99
N LEU A 92 17.16 -6.56 -11.13
CA LEU A 92 15.79 -6.44 -10.68
C LEU A 92 15.70 -6.16 -9.17
N PHE A 93 16.48 -6.89 -8.37
CA PHE A 93 16.38 -6.85 -6.92
C PHE A 93 17.26 -5.79 -6.26
N THR A 94 18.39 -5.47 -6.88
CA THR A 94 19.40 -4.58 -6.28
C THR A 94 19.87 -3.44 -7.18
N GLY A 95 19.51 -3.45 -8.46
CA GLY A 95 19.83 -2.39 -9.41
C GLY A 95 18.59 -1.67 -9.90
N ASP A 96 18.59 -1.36 -11.19
CA ASP A 96 17.48 -0.71 -11.90
C ASP A 96 16.71 -1.76 -12.73
N PRO A 97 15.39 -1.93 -12.51
CA PRO A 97 14.56 -2.80 -13.34
C PRO A 97 14.64 -2.50 -14.84
N ALA A 98 14.89 -1.26 -15.28
CA ALA A 98 15.07 -0.98 -16.70
C ALA A 98 16.32 -1.67 -17.27
N THR A 99 17.41 -1.73 -16.50
CA THR A 99 18.62 -2.47 -16.87
C THR A 99 18.35 -3.98 -16.88
N ALA A 100 17.59 -4.48 -15.90
CA ALA A 100 17.17 -5.89 -15.87
C ALA A 100 16.42 -6.30 -17.15
N CYS A 101 15.55 -5.41 -17.66
CA CYS A 101 14.79 -5.62 -18.90
C CYS A 101 15.71 -5.71 -20.12
N ALA A 102 16.76 -4.88 -20.20
CA ALA A 102 17.71 -4.86 -21.32
C ALA A 102 18.67 -6.07 -21.34
N LEU A 103 18.98 -6.63 -20.17
CA LEU A 103 19.82 -7.84 -20.05
C LEU A 103 19.05 -9.14 -20.36
N ALA A 104 17.72 -9.08 -20.50
CA ALA A 104 16.85 -10.19 -20.14
C ALA A 104 16.97 -11.45 -21.03
N GLY A 105 16.94 -12.61 -20.36
CA GLY A 105 16.74 -13.96 -20.91
C GLY A 105 15.25 -14.32 -21.08
N PRO A 106 14.56 -14.96 -20.11
CA PRO A 106 13.15 -15.34 -20.26
C PRO A 106 12.18 -14.15 -20.37
N VAL A 107 11.24 -14.25 -21.31
CA VAL A 107 10.21 -13.22 -21.61
C VAL A 107 9.44 -12.75 -20.37
N THR A 108 9.10 -13.65 -19.45
CA THR A 108 8.36 -13.32 -18.23
C THR A 108 9.14 -12.42 -17.29
N LEU A 109 10.46 -12.64 -17.14
CA LEU A 109 11.30 -11.80 -16.29
C LEU A 109 11.48 -10.41 -16.89
N ALA A 110 11.65 -10.31 -18.22
CA ALA A 110 11.68 -9.04 -18.94
C ALA A 110 10.37 -8.25 -18.71
N ALA A 111 9.23 -8.93 -18.74
CA ALA A 111 7.93 -8.31 -18.50
C ALA A 111 7.75 -7.85 -17.04
N VAL A 112 8.24 -8.61 -16.05
CA VAL A 112 8.29 -8.16 -14.64
C VAL A 112 9.14 -6.89 -14.52
N ALA A 113 10.31 -6.89 -15.14
CA ALA A 113 11.24 -5.76 -15.12
C ALA A 113 10.61 -4.49 -15.72
N ALA A 114 9.95 -4.62 -16.88
CA ALA A 114 9.19 -3.55 -17.53
C ALA A 114 8.07 -3.01 -16.64
N LEU A 115 7.30 -3.87 -15.97
CA LEU A 115 6.27 -3.45 -15.01
C LEU A 115 6.84 -2.65 -13.84
N LEU A 116 7.97 -3.08 -13.27
CA LEU A 116 8.59 -2.39 -12.14
C LEU A 116 9.26 -1.07 -12.54
N SER A 117 9.75 -0.95 -13.78
CA SER A 117 10.23 0.31 -14.36
C SER A 117 9.10 1.26 -14.77
N GLY A 118 7.84 0.83 -14.70
CA GLY A 118 6.68 1.67 -15.02
C GLY A 118 6.24 1.64 -16.47
N ASP A 119 6.56 0.57 -17.21
CA ASP A 119 6.22 0.38 -18.62
C ASP A 119 5.32 -0.86 -18.82
N PRO A 120 4.01 -0.74 -18.53
CA PRO A 120 3.08 -1.85 -18.67
C PRO A 120 2.79 -2.24 -20.12
N ASP A 121 2.93 -1.31 -21.08
CA ASP A 121 2.71 -1.58 -22.51
C ASP A 121 3.82 -2.48 -23.05
N ARG A 122 5.08 -2.18 -22.72
CA ARG A 122 6.21 -3.07 -23.05
C ARG A 122 6.05 -4.45 -22.44
N ALA A 123 5.54 -4.55 -21.22
CA ALA A 123 5.26 -5.83 -20.57
C ALA A 123 4.15 -6.61 -21.30
N ALA A 124 3.12 -5.92 -21.80
CA ALA A 124 2.06 -6.52 -22.60
C ALA A 124 2.59 -7.08 -23.93
N ASP A 125 3.43 -6.32 -24.63
CA ASP A 125 4.06 -6.73 -25.89
C ASP A 125 4.94 -7.97 -25.69
N LEU A 126 5.72 -8.00 -24.60
CA LEU A 126 6.54 -9.15 -24.23
C LEU A 126 5.67 -10.38 -23.97
N LEU A 127 4.58 -10.25 -23.21
CA LEU A 127 3.67 -11.36 -22.92
C LEU A 127 2.92 -11.88 -24.14
N ALA A 128 2.60 -11.03 -25.12
CA ALA A 128 1.95 -11.47 -26.35
C ALA A 128 2.82 -12.48 -27.14
N ALA A 129 4.15 -12.42 -26.97
CA ALA A 129 5.08 -13.36 -27.56
C ALA A 129 5.22 -14.68 -26.76
N ALA A 130 4.72 -14.76 -25.52
CA ALA A 130 4.82 -15.94 -24.69
C ALA A 130 3.81 -17.03 -25.12
N ARG A 131 4.32 -18.22 -25.49
CA ARG A 131 3.51 -19.34 -26.03
C ARG A 131 2.99 -20.33 -24.97
N VAL A 132 3.33 -20.15 -23.70
CA VAL A 132 3.03 -21.11 -22.62
C VAL A 132 2.30 -20.38 -21.50
N GLU A 133 1.22 -20.98 -20.99
CA GLU A 133 0.51 -20.49 -19.80
C GLU A 133 1.03 -21.19 -18.55
N THR A 134 1.68 -20.40 -17.68
CA THR A 134 2.18 -20.79 -16.37
C THR A 134 1.61 -19.87 -15.28
N ILE A 135 1.85 -20.22 -14.01
CA ILE A 135 1.48 -19.34 -12.88
C ILE A 135 2.18 -17.99 -13.01
N GLU A 136 3.45 -17.98 -13.42
CA GLU A 136 4.26 -16.77 -13.62
C GLU A 136 3.68 -15.89 -14.75
N THR A 137 3.34 -16.46 -15.91
CA THR A 137 2.74 -15.68 -16.99
C THR A 137 1.38 -15.11 -16.59
N ASP A 138 0.59 -15.86 -15.81
CA ASP A 138 -0.71 -15.38 -15.32
C ASP A 138 -0.56 -14.22 -14.34
N VAL A 139 0.44 -14.27 -13.45
CA VAL A 139 0.73 -13.15 -12.54
C VAL A 139 1.10 -11.90 -13.33
N VAL A 140 2.03 -12.00 -14.28
CA VAL A 140 2.43 -10.84 -15.08
C VAL A 140 1.25 -10.31 -15.90
N ARG A 141 0.47 -11.20 -16.54
CA ARG A 141 -0.73 -10.86 -17.31
C ARG A 141 -1.77 -10.16 -16.44
N ALA A 142 -2.00 -10.65 -15.22
CA ALA A 142 -2.91 -10.03 -14.27
C ALA A 142 -2.48 -8.59 -13.94
N ILE A 143 -1.19 -8.34 -13.77
CA ILE A 143 -0.66 -7.00 -13.44
C ILE A 143 -0.72 -6.07 -14.64
N VAL A 144 -0.45 -6.55 -15.86
CA VAL A 144 -0.68 -5.77 -17.09
C VAL A 144 -2.14 -5.36 -17.19
N LEU A 145 -3.08 -6.30 -17.00
CA LEU A 145 -4.52 -6.01 -17.02
C LEU A 145 -4.92 -4.99 -15.95
N LEU A 146 -4.30 -5.03 -14.77
CA LEU A 146 -4.53 -4.05 -13.69
C LEU A 146 -4.12 -2.61 -14.04
N HIS A 147 -3.16 -2.44 -14.95
CA HIS A 147 -2.72 -1.12 -15.43
C HIS A 147 -3.44 -0.69 -16.73
N GLY A 148 -4.07 -1.64 -17.43
CA GLY A 148 -4.78 -1.41 -18.69
C GLY A 148 -6.28 -1.11 -18.56
N GLU A 149 -7.03 -1.46 -19.60
CA GLU A 149 -8.46 -1.14 -19.72
C GLU A 149 -9.38 -2.07 -18.94
N ARG A 150 -8.90 -3.27 -18.57
CA ARG A 150 -9.69 -4.34 -17.93
C ARG A 150 -9.14 -4.74 -16.54
N PRO A 151 -9.04 -3.81 -15.57
CA PRO A 151 -8.41 -4.11 -14.28
C PRO A 151 -9.22 -5.08 -13.41
N SER A 152 -10.55 -5.18 -13.59
CA SER A 152 -11.36 -6.19 -12.91
C SER A 152 -10.98 -7.63 -13.30
N ASP A 153 -10.65 -7.89 -14.56
CA ASP A 153 -10.17 -9.19 -15.03
C ASP A 153 -8.77 -9.51 -14.48
N GLY A 154 -7.89 -8.51 -14.44
CA GLY A 154 -6.59 -8.62 -13.78
C GLY A 154 -6.73 -8.99 -12.30
N ALA A 155 -7.64 -8.33 -11.58
CA ALA A 155 -7.92 -8.66 -10.18
C ALA A 155 -8.47 -10.08 -10.00
N ALA A 156 -9.37 -10.52 -10.88
CA ALA A 156 -9.94 -11.86 -10.84
C ALA A 156 -8.89 -12.94 -11.09
N LEU A 157 -8.03 -12.74 -12.10
CA LEU A 157 -6.92 -13.65 -12.42
C LEU A 157 -5.93 -13.73 -11.25
N LEU A 158 -5.55 -12.59 -10.68
CA LEU A 158 -4.63 -12.54 -9.54
C LEU A 158 -5.17 -13.29 -8.31
N ARG A 159 -6.45 -13.10 -7.98
CA ARG A 159 -7.10 -13.79 -6.85
C ARG A 159 -7.12 -15.30 -7.03
N ARG A 160 -7.31 -15.81 -8.25
CA ARG A 160 -7.28 -17.26 -8.54
C ARG A 160 -5.90 -17.87 -8.28
N ARG A 161 -4.81 -17.11 -8.46
CA ARG A 161 -3.44 -17.60 -8.29
C ARG A 161 -2.88 -17.48 -6.88
N VAL A 162 -3.57 -16.80 -5.95
CA VAL A 162 -3.08 -16.62 -4.57
C VAL A 162 -2.76 -17.96 -3.88
N ALA A 163 -3.67 -18.92 -3.98
CA ALA A 163 -3.48 -20.24 -3.35
C ALA A 163 -2.32 -21.01 -3.98
N ASP A 164 -2.09 -20.86 -5.29
CA ASP A 164 -0.98 -21.50 -6.00
C ASP A 164 0.37 -20.91 -5.56
N LEU A 165 0.43 -19.57 -5.50
CA LEU A 165 1.62 -18.82 -5.07
C LEU A 165 2.00 -19.13 -3.62
N ALA A 166 1.01 -19.31 -2.74
CA ALA A 166 1.23 -19.63 -1.33
C ALA A 166 1.87 -21.01 -1.10
N ARG A 167 1.86 -21.92 -2.10
CA ARG A 167 2.51 -23.23 -1.96
C ARG A 167 4.03 -23.19 -2.03
N GLY A 168 4.62 -22.05 -2.40
CA GLY A 168 6.08 -21.82 -2.30
C GLY A 168 6.92 -22.39 -3.45
N HIS A 169 6.31 -22.80 -4.57
CA HIS A 169 7.05 -23.32 -5.73
C HIS A 169 7.43 -22.25 -6.76
N THR A 170 6.92 -21.02 -6.60
CA THR A 170 7.14 -19.91 -7.54
C THR A 170 8.31 -19.04 -7.10
N ALA A 171 9.10 -18.56 -8.07
CA ALA A 171 10.20 -17.64 -7.80
C ALA A 171 9.71 -16.33 -7.14
N PRO A 172 10.48 -15.75 -6.19
CA PRO A 172 10.01 -14.68 -5.32
C PRO A 172 9.62 -13.41 -6.07
N GLU A 173 10.23 -13.08 -7.21
CA GLU A 173 9.86 -11.91 -8.01
C GLU A 173 8.38 -11.91 -8.43
N TYR A 174 7.81 -13.08 -8.75
CA TYR A 174 6.41 -13.19 -9.15
C TYR A 174 5.49 -13.16 -7.93
N VAL A 175 5.89 -13.77 -6.81
CA VAL A 175 5.14 -13.70 -5.55
C VAL A 175 5.06 -12.25 -5.06
N ILE A 176 6.19 -11.53 -5.10
CA ILE A 176 6.23 -10.13 -4.70
C ILE A 176 5.41 -9.27 -5.67
N LEU A 177 5.55 -9.46 -6.98
CA LEU A 177 4.76 -8.72 -7.97
C LEU A 177 3.25 -8.96 -7.77
N ALA A 178 2.84 -10.20 -7.50
CA ALA A 178 1.46 -10.53 -7.18
C ALA A 178 0.98 -9.80 -5.91
N ALA A 179 1.79 -9.77 -4.85
CA ALA A 179 1.46 -9.05 -3.63
C ALA A 179 1.31 -7.52 -3.85
N LEU A 180 2.11 -6.93 -4.74
CA LEU A 180 1.95 -5.53 -5.16
C LEU A 180 0.59 -5.28 -5.84
N GLY A 181 0.16 -6.20 -6.71
CA GLY A 181 -1.15 -6.16 -7.34
C GLY A 181 -2.29 -6.37 -6.36
N LEU A 182 -2.16 -7.31 -5.41
CA LEU A 182 -3.16 -7.56 -4.36
C LEU A 182 -3.39 -6.33 -3.48
N SER A 183 -2.30 -5.62 -3.15
CA SER A 183 -2.37 -4.35 -2.43
C SER A 183 -3.12 -3.27 -3.22
N GLN A 184 -3.00 -3.24 -4.55
CA GLN A 184 -3.70 -2.29 -5.42
C GLN A 184 -5.21 -2.58 -5.54
N VAL A 185 -5.61 -3.85 -5.51
CA VAL A 185 -7.03 -4.25 -5.62
C VAL A 185 -7.78 -4.26 -4.29
N GLY A 186 -7.16 -3.77 -3.20
CA GLY A 186 -7.78 -3.68 -1.88
C GLY A 186 -7.73 -4.96 -1.06
N ALA A 187 -6.74 -5.84 -1.32
CA ALA A 187 -6.52 -7.07 -0.57
C ALA A 187 -5.11 -7.12 0.09
N PRO A 188 -4.73 -6.11 0.89
CA PRO A 188 -3.42 -6.06 1.54
C PRO A 188 -3.18 -7.24 2.51
N GLY A 189 -4.20 -7.79 3.16
CA GLY A 189 -4.04 -8.99 3.99
C GLY A 189 -3.60 -10.24 3.19
N ALA A 190 -4.08 -10.39 1.96
CA ALA A 190 -3.62 -11.45 1.06
C ALA A 190 -2.19 -11.19 0.58
N ALA A 191 -1.83 -9.92 0.36
CA ALA A 191 -0.45 -9.53 0.06
C ALA A 191 0.50 -9.86 1.22
N ASP A 192 0.13 -9.52 2.46
CA ASP A 192 0.91 -9.85 3.67
C ASP A 192 1.13 -11.36 3.82
N GLY A 193 0.09 -12.16 3.57
CA GLY A 193 0.16 -13.62 3.62
C GLY A 193 1.15 -14.22 2.61
N LEU A 194 1.31 -13.59 1.44
CA LEU A 194 2.32 -14.00 0.45
C LEU A 194 3.73 -13.49 0.78
N LEU A 195 3.84 -12.28 1.35
CA LEU A 195 5.14 -11.62 1.58
C LEU A 195 5.84 -12.11 2.85
N THR A 196 5.09 -12.50 3.88
CA THR A 196 5.67 -12.95 5.16
C THR A 196 6.60 -14.16 4.98
N PRO A 197 6.19 -15.25 4.30
CA PRO A 197 7.08 -16.39 4.06
C PRO A 197 8.31 -16.03 3.21
N VAL A 198 8.18 -15.10 2.26
CA VAL A 198 9.31 -14.63 1.43
C VAL A 198 10.34 -13.90 2.28
N LEU A 199 9.91 -12.99 3.16
CA LEU A 199 10.80 -12.27 4.07
C LEU A 199 11.46 -13.22 5.07
N ASP A 200 10.70 -14.10 5.71
CA ASP A 200 11.21 -15.01 6.73
C ASP A 200 12.18 -16.04 6.12
N GLY A 201 11.84 -16.60 4.97
CA GLY A 201 12.71 -17.52 4.23
C GLY A 201 14.01 -16.86 3.76
N ALA A 202 13.93 -15.63 3.25
CA ALA A 202 15.10 -14.88 2.83
C ALA A 202 16.03 -14.57 4.00
N ARG A 203 15.48 -14.13 5.15
CA ARG A 203 16.23 -13.85 6.37
C ARG A 203 16.90 -15.12 6.92
N ALA A 204 16.15 -16.22 7.02
CA ALA A 204 16.67 -17.48 7.53
C ALA A 204 17.80 -18.06 6.65
N ALA A 205 17.71 -17.87 5.33
CA ALA A 205 18.69 -18.36 4.36
C ALA A 205 19.86 -17.38 4.10
N GLY A 206 19.91 -16.21 4.76
CA GLY A 206 20.92 -15.18 4.51
C GLY A 206 20.83 -14.55 3.12
N ILE A 207 19.66 -14.61 2.46
CA ILE A 207 19.41 -14.06 1.13
C ILE A 207 19.04 -12.59 1.29
N ILE A 208 20.00 -11.72 1.02
CA ILE A 208 19.85 -10.27 1.24
C ILE A 208 19.33 -9.58 -0.02
N GLY A 209 19.69 -10.06 -1.21
CA GLY A 209 19.40 -9.38 -2.47
C GLY A 209 17.92 -9.10 -2.71
N VAL A 210 17.02 -10.02 -2.33
CA VAL A 210 15.57 -9.89 -2.56
C VAL A 210 14.85 -8.97 -1.57
N LEU A 211 15.47 -8.70 -0.42
CA LEU A 211 14.82 -8.03 0.72
C LEU A 211 14.38 -6.60 0.41
N PRO A 212 15.14 -5.72 -0.30
CA PRO A 212 14.69 -4.36 -0.60
C PRO A 212 13.33 -4.32 -1.32
N LEU A 213 13.15 -5.15 -2.35
CA LEU A 213 11.89 -5.25 -3.09
C LEU A 213 10.77 -5.83 -2.22
N ALA A 214 11.04 -6.89 -1.44
CA ALA A 214 10.05 -7.51 -0.56
C ALA A 214 9.59 -6.59 0.58
N LEU A 215 10.52 -5.82 1.17
CA LEU A 215 10.25 -4.82 2.21
C LEU A 215 9.44 -3.66 1.63
N PHE A 216 9.78 -3.17 0.43
CA PHE A 216 8.96 -2.17 -0.27
C PHE A 216 7.53 -2.66 -0.49
N ALA A 217 7.36 -3.90 -0.94
CA ALA A 217 6.05 -4.50 -1.15
C ALA A 217 5.24 -4.61 0.14
N SER A 218 5.87 -5.07 1.22
CA SER A 218 5.23 -5.26 2.53
C SER A 218 4.85 -3.93 3.16
N ALA A 219 5.75 -2.93 3.07
CA ALA A 219 5.49 -1.60 3.57
C ALA A 219 4.33 -0.93 2.80
N ARG A 220 4.22 -1.18 1.49
CA ARG A 220 3.09 -0.70 0.67
C ARG A 220 1.77 -1.37 1.02
N ALA A 221 1.76 -2.68 1.26
CA ALA A 221 0.58 -3.39 1.76
C ALA A 221 0.13 -2.82 3.11
N ALA A 222 1.08 -2.61 4.03
CA ALA A 222 0.82 -2.01 5.34
C ALA A 222 0.26 -0.59 5.26
N LEU A 223 0.80 0.27 4.37
CA LEU A 223 0.27 1.61 4.14
C LEU A 223 -1.18 1.55 3.65
N ARG A 224 -1.49 0.68 2.67
CA ARG A 224 -2.85 0.51 2.14
C ARG A 224 -3.84 0.03 3.20
N ALA A 225 -3.43 -0.90 4.06
CA ALA A 225 -4.20 -1.36 5.22
C ALA A 225 -4.32 -0.32 6.36
N GLY A 226 -3.76 0.89 6.21
CA GLY A 226 -3.76 1.92 7.26
C GLY A 226 -2.83 1.64 8.44
N ARG A 227 -1.95 0.62 8.36
CA ARG A 227 -0.99 0.24 9.40
C ARG A 227 0.28 1.08 9.32
N LEU A 228 0.16 2.40 9.51
CA LEU A 228 1.25 3.35 9.26
C LEU A 228 2.53 3.06 10.05
N ARG A 229 2.44 2.54 11.28
CA ARG A 229 3.63 2.18 12.08
C ARG A 229 4.41 1.02 11.47
N ALA A 230 3.71 -0.03 11.04
CA ALA A 230 4.32 -1.17 10.37
C ALA A 230 4.93 -0.75 9.02
N ALA A 231 4.21 0.09 8.26
CA ALA A 231 4.72 0.64 7.01
C ALA A 231 6.03 1.42 7.20
N THR A 232 6.12 2.26 8.24
CA THR A 232 7.38 2.97 8.59
C THR A 232 8.49 1.99 8.93
N ALA A 233 8.27 1.04 9.84
CA ALA A 233 9.32 0.12 10.27
C ALA A 233 9.89 -0.71 9.11
N LEU A 234 9.01 -1.25 8.26
CA LEU A 234 9.40 -2.03 7.08
C LEU A 234 10.16 -1.17 6.06
N ALA A 235 9.71 0.07 5.84
CA ALA A 235 10.36 0.96 4.88
C ALA A 235 11.70 1.49 5.40
N ASP A 236 11.84 1.79 6.70
CA ASP A 236 13.11 2.20 7.32
C ASP A 236 14.15 1.07 7.28
N GLU A 237 13.74 -0.17 7.60
CA GLU A 237 14.58 -1.36 7.41
C GLU A 237 15.01 -1.50 5.94
N GLY A 238 14.05 -1.32 5.01
CA GLY A 238 14.29 -1.35 3.58
C GLY A 238 15.31 -0.31 3.13
N VAL A 239 15.20 0.95 3.58
CA VAL A 239 16.15 2.03 3.24
C VAL A 239 17.53 1.68 3.77
N ALA A 240 17.62 1.32 5.05
CA ALA A 240 18.89 0.97 5.69
C ALA A 240 19.58 -0.21 4.99
N LEU A 241 18.82 -1.11 4.37
CA LEU A 241 19.37 -2.18 3.56
C LEU A 241 19.73 -1.71 2.14
N ALA A 242 18.80 -1.02 1.48
CA ALA A 242 18.95 -0.56 0.10
C ALA A 242 20.16 0.36 -0.07
N ASP A 243 20.43 1.25 0.89
CA ASP A 243 21.58 2.14 0.87
C ASP A 243 22.93 1.38 0.96
N ARG A 244 22.92 0.12 1.43
CA ARG A 244 24.11 -0.73 1.51
C ARG A 244 24.29 -1.66 0.30
N VAL A 245 23.20 -2.05 -0.36
CA VAL A 245 23.22 -3.13 -1.36
C VAL A 245 22.68 -2.74 -2.73
N THR A 246 22.18 -1.50 -2.91
CA THR A 246 21.53 -1.07 -4.15
C THR A 246 22.07 0.23 -4.72
N ASP A 247 21.86 0.43 -6.02
CA ASP A 247 22.22 1.65 -6.77
C ASP A 247 21.25 2.82 -6.58
N GLY A 248 20.40 2.75 -5.57
CA GLY A 248 19.50 3.83 -5.20
C GLY A 248 18.07 3.70 -5.71
N PHE A 249 17.77 2.92 -6.77
CA PHE A 249 16.38 2.78 -7.27
C PHE A 249 15.41 2.34 -6.15
N TRP A 250 15.73 1.24 -5.46
CA TRP A 250 14.88 0.76 -4.36
C TRP A 250 14.90 1.70 -3.16
N SER A 251 16.04 2.32 -2.85
CA SER A 251 16.14 3.35 -1.80
C SER A 251 15.21 4.54 -2.09
N GLN A 252 15.19 5.04 -3.34
CA GLN A 252 14.28 6.10 -3.80
C GLN A 252 12.81 5.67 -3.67
N ARG A 253 12.45 4.46 -4.09
CA ARG A 253 11.08 3.93 -3.97
C ARG A 253 10.63 3.82 -2.51
N LEU A 254 11.51 3.35 -1.62
CA LEU A 254 11.26 3.24 -0.19
C LEU A 254 11.14 4.62 0.47
N HIS A 255 11.97 5.58 0.08
CA HIS A 255 11.81 6.98 0.47
C HIS A 255 10.50 7.59 -0.03
N GLY A 256 10.06 7.26 -1.24
CA GLY A 256 8.75 7.67 -1.74
C GLY A 256 7.60 7.13 -0.88
N LEU A 257 7.71 5.88 -0.44
CA LEU A 257 6.74 5.29 0.47
C LEU A 257 6.75 5.95 1.85
N LEU A 258 7.92 6.22 2.42
CA LEU A 258 8.05 6.97 3.68
C LEU A 258 7.44 8.36 3.56
N ALA A 259 7.70 9.06 2.45
CA ALA A 259 7.08 10.36 2.18
C ALA A 259 5.55 10.25 2.20
N GLN A 260 4.96 9.23 1.55
CA GLN A 260 3.51 8.99 1.59
C GLN A 260 3.00 8.68 3.00
N VAL A 261 3.71 7.86 3.78
CA VAL A 261 3.33 7.57 5.19
C VAL A 261 3.30 8.87 6.00
N HIS A 262 4.32 9.72 5.86
CA HIS A 262 4.39 11.00 6.57
C HIS A 262 3.36 12.01 6.06
N ALA A 263 3.04 12.01 4.77
CA ALA A 263 1.94 12.79 4.19
C ALA A 263 0.59 12.41 4.82
N VAL A 264 0.27 11.12 4.89
CA VAL A 264 -0.96 10.63 5.54
C VAL A 264 -0.99 11.01 7.02
N ARG A 265 0.14 10.90 7.74
CA ARG A 265 0.27 11.32 9.15
C ARG A 265 0.14 12.83 9.36
N GLY A 266 0.31 13.65 8.32
CA GLY A 266 0.44 15.10 8.44
C GLY A 266 1.77 15.55 9.06
N ASP A 267 2.84 14.78 8.91
CA ASP A 267 4.20 15.20 9.28
C ASP A 267 4.89 15.85 8.08
N GLU A 268 4.66 17.15 7.91
CA GLU A 268 5.14 17.92 6.77
C GLU A 268 6.67 17.89 6.64
N ALA A 269 7.39 18.09 7.75
CA ALA A 269 8.86 18.12 7.72
C ALA A 269 9.45 16.78 7.28
N ALA A 270 8.96 15.66 7.85
CA ALA A 270 9.43 14.33 7.46
C ALA A 270 9.01 13.97 6.03
N CYS A 271 7.79 14.31 5.61
CA CYS A 271 7.31 14.10 4.25
C CYS A 271 8.22 14.77 3.23
N ARG A 272 8.52 16.07 3.41
CA ARG A 272 9.38 16.82 2.49
C ARG A 272 10.81 16.28 2.46
N ARG A 273 11.40 15.91 3.61
CA ARG A 273 12.74 15.30 3.65
C ARG A 273 12.82 14.02 2.83
N HIS A 274 11.84 13.14 2.96
CA HIS A 274 11.81 11.89 2.20
C HIS A 274 11.45 12.11 0.73
N ALA A 275 10.58 13.08 0.41
CA ALA A 275 10.23 13.43 -0.96
C ALA A 275 11.45 13.90 -1.78
N VAL A 276 12.37 14.66 -1.19
CA VAL A 276 13.63 15.06 -1.84
C VAL A 276 14.45 13.84 -2.28
N ARG A 277 14.51 12.80 -1.44
CA ARG A 277 15.26 11.58 -1.75
C ARG A 277 14.52 10.66 -2.73
N ALA A 278 13.19 10.66 -2.70
CA ALA A 278 12.38 9.86 -3.60
C ALA A 278 12.46 10.34 -5.05
N ALA A 279 12.44 11.67 -5.24
CA ALA A 279 12.34 12.36 -6.53
C ALA A 279 11.13 11.92 -7.41
N GLY A 280 10.92 12.64 -8.51
CA GLY A 280 9.92 12.32 -9.53
C GLY A 280 8.49 12.12 -9.00
N ASP A 281 7.79 11.16 -9.59
CA ASP A 281 6.38 10.88 -9.34
C ASP A 281 6.07 10.51 -7.88
N ALA A 282 6.92 9.68 -7.25
CA ALA A 282 6.67 9.23 -5.89
C ALA A 282 6.72 10.39 -4.88
N ALA A 283 7.62 11.35 -5.13
CA ALA A 283 7.69 12.59 -4.36
C ALA A 283 6.44 13.45 -4.59
N ASN A 284 6.07 13.67 -5.85
CA ASN A 284 4.91 14.47 -6.24
C ASN A 284 3.60 13.90 -5.65
N ASP A 285 3.43 12.58 -5.68
CA ASP A 285 2.27 11.90 -5.09
C ASP A 285 2.17 12.13 -3.58
N ALA A 286 3.29 11.99 -2.86
CA ALA A 286 3.33 12.21 -1.41
C ALA A 286 3.03 13.67 -1.05
N ILE A 287 3.63 14.63 -1.78
CA ILE A 287 3.37 16.06 -1.56
C ILE A 287 1.90 16.38 -1.84
N GLY A 288 1.31 15.89 -2.93
CA GLY A 288 -0.11 16.14 -3.20
C GLY A 288 -1.04 15.62 -2.09
N VAL A 289 -0.75 14.44 -1.52
CA VAL A 289 -1.51 13.91 -0.37
C VAL A 289 -1.34 14.78 0.87
N LEU A 290 -0.12 15.28 1.13
CA LEU A 290 0.19 16.17 2.26
C LEU A 290 -0.61 17.48 2.13
N GLU A 291 -0.53 18.12 0.96
CA GLU A 291 -1.20 19.41 0.72
C GLU A 291 -2.72 19.27 0.78
N ALA A 292 -3.28 18.18 0.20
CA ALA A 292 -4.70 17.89 0.28
C ALA A 292 -5.17 17.61 1.72
N GLY A 293 -4.33 16.99 2.54
CA GLY A 293 -4.57 16.77 3.97
C GLY A 293 -4.57 18.07 4.77
N ALA A 294 -3.73 19.04 4.39
CA ALA A 294 -3.66 20.37 4.98
C ALA A 294 -4.73 21.35 4.44
N GLY A 295 -5.56 20.93 3.47
CA GLY A 295 -6.55 21.79 2.82
C GLY A 295 -5.97 22.77 1.79
N ARG A 296 -4.69 22.64 1.44
CA ARG A 296 -3.94 23.46 0.48
C ARG A 296 -4.09 22.89 -0.93
N TYR A 297 -5.29 23.02 -1.50
CA TYR A 297 -5.65 22.30 -2.73
C TYR A 297 -4.99 22.85 -4.00
N ASP A 298 -4.66 24.14 -4.06
CA ASP A 298 -3.93 24.71 -5.18
C ASP A 298 -2.52 24.08 -5.28
N GLU A 299 -1.85 23.93 -4.14
CA GLU A 299 -0.56 23.28 -4.02
C GLU A 299 -0.65 21.78 -4.34
N ALA A 300 -1.72 21.11 -3.91
CA ALA A 300 -1.99 19.72 -4.28
C ALA A 300 -2.16 19.54 -5.80
N VAL A 301 -2.85 20.48 -6.47
CA VAL A 301 -2.99 20.49 -7.93
C VAL A 301 -1.64 20.64 -8.62
N VAL A 302 -0.75 21.51 -8.11
CA VAL A 302 0.60 21.70 -8.67
C VAL A 302 1.41 20.41 -8.54
N ALA A 303 1.39 19.76 -7.37
CA ALA A 303 2.12 18.53 -7.14
C ALA A 303 1.67 17.40 -8.08
N TRP A 304 0.36 17.14 -8.18
CA TRP A 304 -0.17 16.04 -8.99
C TRP A 304 -0.21 16.30 -10.50
N ARG A 305 -0.13 17.55 -10.97
CA ARG A 305 0.03 17.84 -12.41
C ARG A 305 1.35 17.33 -12.97
N SER A 306 2.38 17.28 -12.14
CA SER A 306 3.74 16.91 -12.52
C SER A 306 4.00 15.40 -12.43
N ALA A 307 2.99 14.59 -12.08
CA ALA A 307 3.10 13.14 -11.98
C ALA A 307 2.58 12.44 -13.27
N LEU A 308 3.08 11.24 -13.60
CA LEU A 308 2.56 10.47 -14.74
C LEU A 308 1.02 10.25 -14.63
N PRO A 309 0.30 9.99 -15.73
CA PRO A 309 -1.13 9.70 -15.67
C PRO A 309 -1.41 8.33 -15.03
N GLY A 310 -2.62 8.16 -14.47
CA GLY A 310 -3.11 6.89 -13.93
C GLY A 310 -4.42 7.13 -13.18
N PHE A 311 -5.36 6.17 -13.20
CA PHE A 311 -6.74 6.39 -12.72
C PHE A 311 -6.81 7.09 -11.36
N THR A 312 -6.09 6.55 -10.36
CA THR A 312 -6.10 7.11 -9.00
C THR A 312 -5.55 8.53 -8.99
N ARG A 313 -4.40 8.80 -9.63
CA ARG A 313 -3.80 10.14 -9.68
C ARG A 313 -4.69 11.15 -10.41
N THR A 314 -5.29 10.75 -11.53
CA THR A 314 -6.27 11.57 -12.24
C THR A 314 -7.44 11.92 -11.33
N ALA A 315 -7.97 10.96 -10.58
CA ALA A 315 -9.07 11.20 -9.64
C ALA A 315 -8.68 12.08 -8.45
N GLU A 316 -7.48 11.92 -7.88
CA GLU A 316 -6.94 12.78 -6.81
C GLU A 316 -6.79 14.24 -7.29
N LEU A 317 -6.20 14.43 -8.47
CA LEU A 317 -6.08 15.74 -9.11
C LEU A 317 -7.45 16.39 -9.34
N LEU A 318 -8.45 15.62 -9.76
CA LEU A 318 -9.81 16.13 -9.94
C LEU A 318 -10.45 16.57 -8.64
N GLU A 319 -10.30 15.77 -7.58
CA GLU A 319 -10.82 16.16 -6.28
C GLU A 319 -10.18 17.48 -5.83
N ALA A 320 -8.86 17.61 -5.91
CA ALA A 320 -8.17 18.85 -5.56
C ALA A 320 -8.65 20.04 -6.40
N ARG A 321 -8.88 19.87 -7.70
CA ARG A 321 -9.42 20.94 -8.57
C ARG A 321 -10.84 21.36 -8.18
N ILE A 322 -11.72 20.40 -7.88
CA ILE A 322 -13.08 20.68 -7.40
C ILE A 322 -13.01 21.47 -6.09
N ARG A 323 -12.12 21.05 -5.18
CA ARG A 323 -11.92 21.67 -3.87
C ARG A 323 -11.30 23.06 -3.95
N ALA A 324 -10.43 23.31 -4.92
CA ALA A 324 -9.85 24.62 -5.22
C ALA A 324 -10.82 25.56 -5.98
N GLY A 325 -12.10 25.19 -6.15
CA GLY A 325 -13.09 26.02 -6.84
C GLY A 325 -12.89 26.12 -8.36
N ARG A 326 -12.11 25.20 -8.96
CA ARG A 326 -11.88 25.13 -10.41
C ARG A 326 -12.37 23.79 -10.98
N PRO A 327 -13.67 23.45 -10.81
CA PRO A 327 -14.22 22.19 -11.29
C PRO A 327 -14.09 22.11 -12.81
N ASP A 328 -13.51 21.02 -13.30
CA ASP A 328 -13.52 20.71 -14.72
C ASP A 328 -14.78 19.91 -15.04
N THR A 329 -15.68 20.48 -15.84
CA THR A 329 -16.98 19.86 -16.14
C THR A 329 -16.88 18.66 -17.08
N ARG A 330 -15.75 18.47 -17.78
CA ARG A 330 -15.59 17.42 -18.80
C ARG A 330 -15.06 16.10 -18.23
N ILE A 331 -14.33 16.14 -17.11
CA ILE A 331 -13.56 14.99 -16.62
C ILE A 331 -14.37 14.02 -15.72
N PRO A 332 -15.39 14.44 -14.94
CA PRO A 332 -16.28 13.51 -14.27
C PRO A 332 -16.91 12.49 -15.23
N ALA A 333 -17.23 12.88 -16.47
CA ALA A 333 -17.79 11.96 -17.47
C ALA A 333 -16.79 10.86 -17.90
N ALA A 334 -15.52 11.21 -18.13
CA ALA A 334 -14.48 10.25 -18.53
C ALA A 334 -14.13 9.25 -17.43
N VAL A 335 -14.08 9.69 -16.17
CA VAL A 335 -13.90 8.80 -15.01
C VAL A 335 -15.16 7.93 -14.82
N THR A 336 -16.35 8.48 -15.06
CA THR A 336 -17.62 7.76 -14.85
C THR A 336 -17.86 6.68 -15.90
N ALA A 337 -17.60 6.95 -17.19
CA ALA A 337 -17.79 5.97 -18.27
C ALA A 337 -17.00 4.67 -18.01
N ARG A 338 -15.69 4.80 -17.79
CA ARG A 338 -14.79 3.66 -17.53
C ARG A 338 -15.13 2.86 -16.26
N THR A 339 -15.89 3.46 -15.34
CA THR A 339 -16.17 2.91 -14.02
C THR A 339 -17.56 2.29 -13.90
N LEU A 340 -18.55 2.82 -14.63
CA LEU A 340 -19.91 2.29 -14.66
C LEU A 340 -20.06 1.10 -15.63
N ASP A 341 -19.18 0.97 -16.62
CA ASP A 341 -19.20 -0.12 -17.61
C ASP A 341 -18.57 -1.44 -17.09
N GLY A 342 -18.36 -1.57 -15.77
CA GLY A 342 -17.94 -2.82 -15.12
C GLY A 342 -16.44 -3.15 -15.19
N GLY A 343 -15.64 -2.33 -15.87
CA GLY A 343 -14.18 -2.53 -16.00
C GLY A 343 -13.36 -2.19 -14.76
N ALA A 344 -13.87 -1.30 -13.88
CA ALA A 344 -13.07 -0.73 -12.79
C ALA A 344 -12.99 -1.61 -11.52
N LEU A 345 -11.90 -1.44 -10.77
CA LEU A 345 -11.76 -2.03 -9.43
C LEU A 345 -12.76 -1.40 -8.44
N PRO A 346 -13.21 -2.12 -7.40
CA PRO A 346 -14.11 -1.54 -6.39
C PRO A 346 -13.58 -0.25 -5.75
N ALA A 347 -12.27 -0.16 -5.49
CA ALA A 347 -11.63 1.04 -4.96
C ALA A 347 -11.68 2.23 -5.95
N GLN A 348 -11.46 1.95 -7.24
CA GLN A 348 -11.58 2.94 -8.31
C GLN A 348 -13.03 3.41 -8.47
N ALA A 349 -13.98 2.47 -8.37
CA ALA A 349 -15.40 2.75 -8.38
C ALA A 349 -15.87 3.60 -7.20
N ALA A 350 -15.37 3.33 -6.00
CA ALA A 350 -15.67 4.13 -4.82
C ALA A 350 -15.15 5.58 -4.98
N LEU A 351 -13.95 5.73 -5.54
CA LEU A 351 -13.34 7.02 -5.81
C LEU A 351 -14.11 7.83 -6.87
N ALA A 352 -14.50 7.20 -7.99
CA ALA A 352 -15.35 7.85 -9.00
C ALA A 352 -16.70 8.31 -8.41
N ARG A 353 -17.33 7.46 -7.59
CA ARG A 353 -18.58 7.78 -6.90
C ARG A 353 -18.41 8.92 -5.91
N ARG A 354 -17.29 9.01 -5.20
CA ARG A 354 -16.94 10.17 -4.34
C ARG A 354 -16.86 11.47 -5.17
N LEU A 355 -16.16 11.45 -6.30
CA LEU A 355 -16.05 12.61 -7.20
C LEU A 355 -17.41 13.06 -7.74
N LEU A 356 -18.24 12.12 -8.18
CA LEU A 356 -19.60 12.41 -8.62
C LEU A 356 -20.44 13.06 -7.51
N GLY A 357 -20.35 12.55 -6.28
CA GLY A 357 -21.05 13.14 -5.13
C GLY A 357 -20.60 14.56 -4.80
N LEU A 358 -19.33 14.91 -5.06
CA LEU A 358 -18.83 16.28 -4.83
C LEU A 358 -19.45 17.31 -5.79
N VAL A 359 -19.74 16.93 -7.04
CA VAL A 359 -20.24 17.84 -8.08
C VAL A 359 -21.73 17.69 -8.36
N ALA A 360 -22.37 16.63 -7.87
CA ALA A 360 -23.78 16.37 -8.10
C ALA A 360 -24.70 17.45 -7.49
N PRO A 361 -25.89 17.69 -8.08
CA PRO A 361 -26.93 18.52 -7.49
C PRO A 361 -27.39 18.04 -6.11
N GLU A 362 -28.03 18.92 -5.34
CA GLU A 362 -28.48 18.65 -3.96
C GLU A 362 -29.39 17.42 -3.83
N GLY A 363 -30.22 17.14 -4.84
CA GLY A 363 -31.12 15.98 -4.83
C GLY A 363 -30.42 14.63 -5.07
N GLU A 364 -29.18 14.64 -5.58
CA GLU A 364 -28.55 13.43 -6.11
C GLU A 364 -27.24 13.03 -5.43
N PHE A 365 -26.54 13.97 -4.77
CA PHE A 365 -25.21 13.70 -4.22
C PHE A 365 -25.16 12.51 -3.25
N ALA A 366 -26.20 12.36 -2.43
CA ALA A 366 -26.27 11.32 -1.40
C ALA A 366 -26.19 9.90 -2.00
N ARG A 367 -26.89 9.65 -3.12
CA ARG A 367 -26.86 8.37 -3.85
C ARG A 367 -25.45 7.99 -4.27
N HIS A 368 -24.65 8.97 -4.70
CA HIS A 368 -23.27 8.73 -5.12
C HIS A 368 -22.38 8.35 -3.94
N PHE A 369 -22.45 9.09 -2.82
CA PHE A 369 -21.67 8.74 -1.64
C PHE A 369 -22.09 7.41 -1.02
N GLU A 370 -23.40 7.13 -0.93
CA GLU A 370 -23.90 5.86 -0.39
C GLU A 370 -23.44 4.66 -1.23
N ALA A 371 -23.44 4.79 -2.57
CA ALA A 371 -22.84 3.79 -3.45
C ALA A 371 -21.33 3.63 -3.23
N ALA A 372 -20.60 4.73 -3.01
CA ALA A 372 -19.17 4.68 -2.68
C ALA A 372 -18.92 3.93 -1.36
N LEU A 373 -19.74 4.15 -0.33
CA LEU A 373 -19.63 3.48 0.96
C LEU A 373 -19.92 1.98 0.88
N VAL A 374 -20.84 1.55 0.00
CA VAL A 374 -21.06 0.11 -0.27
C VAL A 374 -19.82 -0.52 -0.90
N LEU A 375 -19.21 0.14 -1.90
CA LEU A 375 -18.01 -0.34 -2.58
C LEU A 375 -16.81 -0.48 -1.63
N HIS A 376 -16.67 0.45 -0.67
CA HIS A 376 -15.62 0.39 0.35
C HIS A 376 -15.73 -0.82 1.29
N ARG A 377 -16.90 -1.44 1.44
CA ARG A 377 -17.04 -2.66 2.29
C ARG A 377 -16.22 -3.84 1.78
N GLY A 378 -15.94 -3.89 0.48
CA GLY A 378 -15.14 -4.94 -0.15
C GLY A 378 -13.67 -4.58 -0.36
N VAL A 379 -13.21 -3.45 0.18
CA VAL A 379 -11.86 -2.90 -0.03
C VAL A 379 -11.25 -2.58 1.33
N ASP A 380 -10.14 -3.21 1.66
CA ASP A 380 -9.37 -2.85 2.85
C ASP A 380 -8.48 -1.63 2.55
N SER A 381 -9.11 -0.45 2.57
CA SER A 381 -8.46 0.87 2.50
C SER A 381 -9.14 1.84 3.46
N PRO A 382 -8.87 1.76 4.77
CA PRO A 382 -9.54 2.57 5.78
C PRO A 382 -9.31 4.07 5.53
N PHE A 383 -8.13 4.47 5.06
CA PHE A 383 -7.84 5.87 4.76
C PHE A 383 -8.75 6.43 3.65
N ASP A 384 -8.96 5.68 2.56
CA ASP A 384 -9.85 6.12 1.47
C ASP A 384 -11.32 6.13 1.88
N LEU A 385 -11.75 5.17 2.71
CA LEU A 385 -13.09 5.18 3.32
C LEU A 385 -13.30 6.42 4.17
N GLY A 386 -12.33 6.76 5.03
CA GLY A 386 -12.36 7.97 5.85
C GLY A 386 -12.49 9.24 4.99
N ARG A 387 -11.76 9.31 3.87
CA ARG A 387 -11.85 10.44 2.92
C ARG A 387 -13.21 10.53 2.24
N THR A 388 -13.83 9.41 1.89
CA THR A 388 -15.20 9.38 1.36
C THR A 388 -16.21 9.86 2.39
N LEU A 389 -16.10 9.42 3.65
CA LEU A 389 -16.98 9.85 4.74
C LEU A 389 -16.81 11.35 5.04
N LEU A 390 -15.57 11.85 5.08
CA LEU A 390 -15.30 13.28 5.26
C LEU A 390 -15.97 14.12 4.16
N ALA A 391 -15.76 13.75 2.89
CA ALA A 391 -16.38 14.43 1.76
C ALA A 391 -17.92 14.39 1.80
N TYR A 392 -18.49 13.25 2.20
CA TYR A 392 -19.95 13.12 2.33
C TYR A 392 -20.49 13.99 3.48
N GLY A 393 -19.81 13.97 4.64
CA GLY A 393 -20.16 14.77 5.81
C GLY A 393 -20.14 16.27 5.53
N GLU A 394 -19.10 16.76 4.87
CA GLU A 394 -18.98 18.15 4.42
C GLU A 394 -20.12 18.54 3.46
N ARG A 395 -20.46 17.66 2.49
CA ARG A 395 -21.56 17.91 1.54
C ARG A 395 -22.91 17.94 2.25
N LEU A 396 -23.17 17.00 3.17
CA LEU A 396 -24.37 16.97 4.01
C LEU A 396 -24.50 18.23 4.86
N ARG A 397 -23.40 18.73 5.44
CA ARG A 397 -23.40 19.96 6.24
C ARG A 397 -23.78 21.16 5.38
N ARG A 398 -23.18 21.31 4.20
CA ARG A 398 -23.50 22.39 3.24
C ARG A 398 -24.96 22.34 2.78
N ALA A 399 -25.53 21.14 2.67
CA ALA A 399 -26.94 20.91 2.37
C ALA A 399 -27.90 21.13 3.58
N GLY A 400 -27.39 21.60 4.73
CA GLY A 400 -28.19 21.82 5.94
C GLY A 400 -28.57 20.55 6.72
N ARG A 401 -28.13 19.36 6.30
CA ARG A 401 -28.47 18.06 6.90
C ARG A 401 -27.57 17.73 8.11
N ARG A 402 -27.55 18.62 9.11
CA ARG A 402 -26.58 18.65 10.23
C ARG A 402 -26.48 17.36 11.04
N ILE A 403 -27.60 16.70 11.37
CA ILE A 403 -27.60 15.46 12.18
C ILE A 403 -26.87 14.33 11.44
N ARG A 404 -27.21 14.14 10.15
CA ARG A 404 -26.54 13.14 9.30
C ARG A 404 -25.09 13.52 9.07
N ALA A 405 -24.80 14.79 8.78
CA ALA A 405 -23.43 15.28 8.62
C ALA A 405 -22.55 14.93 9.83
N ARG A 406 -23.03 15.24 11.05
CA ARG A 406 -22.32 14.93 12.30
C ARG A 406 -22.03 13.44 12.46
N THR A 407 -23.02 12.58 12.20
CA THR A 407 -22.85 11.12 12.30
C THR A 407 -21.78 10.63 11.33
N THR A 408 -21.83 11.09 10.07
CA THR A 408 -20.85 10.73 9.03
C THR A 408 -19.44 11.24 9.36
N LEU A 409 -19.32 12.48 9.85
CA LEU A 409 -18.03 13.09 10.20
C LEU A 409 -17.39 12.44 11.44
N LEU A 410 -18.19 11.98 12.41
CA LEU A 410 -17.68 11.21 13.55
C LEU A 410 -17.03 9.90 13.10
N ALA A 411 -17.67 9.17 12.17
CA ALA A 411 -17.10 7.96 11.59
C ALA A 411 -15.78 8.25 10.84
N ALA A 412 -15.71 9.34 10.06
CA ALA A 412 -14.48 9.77 9.42
C ALA A 412 -13.37 10.08 10.44
N HIS A 413 -13.70 10.82 11.50
CA HIS A 413 -12.77 11.17 12.57
C HIS A 413 -12.22 9.93 13.30
N GLU A 414 -13.07 8.96 13.63
CA GLU A 414 -12.66 7.70 14.27
C GLU A 414 -11.69 6.89 13.39
N ILE A 415 -12.00 6.77 12.10
CA ILE A 415 -11.14 6.09 11.13
C ILE A 415 -9.78 6.78 11.03
N PHE A 416 -9.75 8.11 10.85
CA PHE A 416 -8.47 8.83 10.77
C PHE A 416 -7.67 8.76 12.06
N THR A 417 -8.33 8.75 13.22
CA THR A 417 -7.68 8.56 14.52
C THR A 417 -7.02 7.18 14.60
N THR A 418 -7.73 6.13 14.16
CA THR A 418 -7.25 4.75 14.16
C THR A 418 -6.05 4.57 13.22
N VAL A 419 -6.12 5.15 12.02
CA VAL A 419 -5.01 5.14 11.04
C VAL A 419 -3.83 6.00 11.52
N GLY A 420 -4.07 7.03 12.32
CA GLY A 420 -3.05 8.00 12.76
C GLY A 420 -2.86 9.16 11.77
N ALA A 421 -3.87 9.49 10.98
CA ALA A 421 -3.86 10.53 9.95
C ALA A 421 -4.17 11.92 10.56
N ARG A 422 -3.21 12.51 11.29
CA ARG A 422 -3.48 13.67 12.17
C ARG A 422 -4.06 14.90 11.46
N ALA A 423 -3.54 15.27 10.29
CA ALA A 423 -4.08 16.41 9.52
C ALA A 423 -5.57 16.19 9.16
N TRP A 424 -5.93 14.95 8.82
CA TRP A 424 -7.29 14.56 8.47
C TRP A 424 -8.21 14.48 9.70
N VAL A 425 -7.68 14.09 10.86
CA VAL A 425 -8.38 14.19 12.16
C VAL A 425 -8.75 15.64 12.45
N THR A 426 -7.78 16.56 12.37
CA THR A 426 -8.01 18.00 12.59
C THR A 426 -9.11 18.53 11.66
N ARG A 427 -9.03 18.22 10.37
CA ARG A 427 -10.03 18.67 9.40
C ARG A 427 -11.42 18.09 9.66
N ALA A 428 -11.52 16.79 9.98
CA ALA A 428 -12.79 16.19 10.37
C ALA A 428 -13.37 16.83 11.64
N HIS A 429 -12.50 17.20 12.59
CA HIS A 429 -12.88 17.89 13.81
C HIS A 429 -13.41 19.31 13.55
N GLU A 430 -12.76 20.08 12.68
CA GLU A 430 -13.21 21.41 12.28
C GLU A 430 -14.61 21.37 11.63
N GLU A 431 -14.85 20.39 10.76
CA GLU A 431 -16.15 20.17 10.13
C GLU A 431 -17.23 19.74 11.15
N LEU A 432 -16.84 18.99 12.20
CA LEU A 432 -17.73 18.66 13.33
C LEU A 432 -18.09 19.89 14.16
N LEU A 433 -17.14 20.79 14.41
CA LEU A 433 -17.41 22.07 15.09
C LEU A 433 -18.34 22.96 14.26
N ALA A 434 -18.14 22.99 12.94
CA ALA A 434 -18.99 23.73 12.00
C ALA A 434 -20.43 23.17 11.88
N CYS A 435 -20.68 21.93 12.31
CA CYS A 435 -22.04 21.38 12.46
C CYS A 435 -22.78 21.92 13.70
N GLY A 436 -22.11 22.72 14.54
CA GLY A 436 -22.60 23.22 15.82
C GLY A 436 -21.83 22.59 16.97
N GLY A 437 -21.08 23.41 17.72
CA GLY A 437 -20.50 23.03 19.00
C GLY A 437 -21.59 22.68 20.04
N PRO A 438 -21.22 22.08 21.19
CA PRO A 438 -22.18 21.83 22.27
C PRO A 438 -22.79 23.18 22.71
N GLY A 439 -24.03 23.45 22.29
CA GLY A 439 -24.74 24.70 22.57
C GLY A 439 -25.48 25.34 21.39
N ALA A 440 -25.29 24.90 20.14
CA ALA A 440 -25.97 25.47 18.98
C ALA A 440 -27.19 24.65 18.49
N ALA A 441 -27.83 23.90 19.38
CA ALA A 441 -29.21 23.46 19.21
C ALA A 441 -30.08 24.39 20.05
N GLY A 442 -30.94 25.17 19.40
CA GLY A 442 -32.04 25.84 20.10
C GLY A 442 -32.83 24.81 20.90
N SER A 443 -33.28 25.20 22.09
CA SER A 443 -34.01 24.38 23.05
C SER A 443 -35.02 23.42 22.40
N PRO A 444 -34.99 22.15 22.82
CA PRO A 444 -36.17 21.46 23.27
C PRO A 444 -35.96 21.21 24.77
N ALA A 445 -36.65 22.01 25.59
CA ALA A 445 -36.81 21.62 26.98
C ALA A 445 -37.42 20.21 27.00
N ASP A 446 -36.81 19.34 27.82
CA ASP A 446 -37.33 18.06 28.33
C ASP A 446 -36.97 16.70 27.66
N ASP A 447 -36.07 16.61 26.67
CA ASP A 447 -35.52 15.29 26.25
C ASP A 447 -33.97 15.20 26.27
N PRO A 448 -33.39 14.54 27.30
CA PRO A 448 -31.94 14.28 27.39
C PRO A 448 -31.38 13.45 26.24
N SER A 449 -32.21 12.68 25.53
CA SER A 449 -31.76 11.78 24.46
C SER A 449 -31.38 12.51 23.17
N GLY A 450 -31.90 13.72 22.96
CA GLY A 450 -31.61 14.54 21.77
C GLY A 450 -30.19 15.11 21.71
N ALA A 451 -29.48 15.17 22.85
CA ALA A 451 -28.13 15.72 22.95
C ALA A 451 -27.00 14.70 22.70
N LEU A 452 -27.32 13.40 22.71
CA LEU A 452 -26.35 12.31 22.57
C LEU A 452 -26.31 11.78 21.13
N THR A 453 -25.14 11.35 20.66
CA THR A 453 -25.04 10.59 19.40
C THR A 453 -25.62 9.19 19.57
N PRO A 454 -25.98 8.45 18.50
CA PRO A 454 -26.53 7.10 18.63
C PRO A 454 -25.64 6.13 19.43
N GLN A 455 -24.32 6.20 19.24
CA GLN A 455 -23.35 5.38 19.98
C GLN A 455 -23.20 5.82 21.44
N GLU A 456 -23.18 7.13 21.69
CA GLU A 456 -23.18 7.67 23.06
C GLU A 456 -24.47 7.30 23.80
N LEU A 457 -25.62 7.33 23.11
CA LEU A 457 -26.90 6.96 23.66
C LEU A 457 -26.94 5.46 24.00
N GLN A 458 -26.44 4.60 23.11
CA GLN A 458 -26.33 3.16 23.37
C GLN A 458 -25.38 2.88 24.56
N ALA A 459 -24.21 3.52 24.59
CA ALA A 459 -23.28 3.39 25.72
C ALA A 459 -23.88 3.94 27.03
N ALA A 460 -24.57 5.08 26.98
CA ALA A 460 -25.22 5.70 28.13
C ALA A 460 -26.36 4.85 28.69
N ARG A 461 -27.20 4.25 27.83
CA ARG A 461 -28.28 3.33 28.24
C ARG A 461 -27.72 2.11 28.93
N ALA A 462 -26.78 1.42 28.30
CA ALA A 462 -26.17 0.23 28.89
C ALA A 462 -25.43 0.57 30.21
N ALA A 463 -24.81 1.75 30.29
CA ALA A 463 -24.17 2.22 31.51
C ALA A 463 -25.15 2.60 32.62
N ALA A 464 -26.27 3.26 32.28
CA ALA A 464 -27.34 3.61 33.21
C ALA A 464 -28.07 2.36 33.74
N ALA A 465 -28.17 1.31 32.93
CA ALA A 465 -28.68 -0.01 33.30
C ALA A 465 -27.67 -0.87 34.10
N GLY A 466 -26.48 -0.34 34.43
CA GLY A 466 -25.51 -0.99 35.31
C GLY A 466 -24.46 -1.89 34.63
N ALA A 467 -24.45 -2.01 33.29
CA ALA A 467 -23.43 -2.79 32.59
C ALA A 467 -22.04 -2.17 32.79
N THR A 468 -20.97 -2.95 32.92
CA THR A 468 -19.58 -2.48 33.02
C THR A 468 -19.04 -2.03 31.65
N ASN A 469 -17.96 -1.24 31.61
CA ASN A 469 -17.38 -0.79 30.33
C ASN A 469 -16.98 -1.96 29.42
N ARG A 470 -16.59 -3.11 30.00
CA ARG A 470 -16.25 -4.33 29.26
C ARG A 470 -17.49 -5.00 28.65
N GLU A 471 -18.60 -5.00 29.38
CA GLU A 471 -19.88 -5.53 28.87
C GLU A 471 -20.49 -4.62 27.82
N VAL A 472 -20.41 -3.29 28.00
CA VAL A 472 -20.82 -2.31 26.98
C VAL A 472 -19.96 -2.46 25.72
N ALA A 473 -18.65 -2.64 25.88
CA ALA A 473 -17.72 -2.88 24.78
C ALA A 473 -18.08 -4.15 24.00
N ALA A 474 -18.36 -5.25 24.71
CA ALA A 474 -18.81 -6.49 24.09
C ALA A 474 -20.16 -6.35 23.38
N ARG A 475 -21.15 -5.69 24.00
CA ARG A 475 -22.48 -5.47 23.42
C ARG A 475 -22.47 -4.60 22.16
N LEU A 476 -21.57 -3.61 22.11
CA LEU A 476 -21.48 -2.65 21.01
C LEU A 476 -20.39 -3.00 19.99
N PHE A 477 -19.69 -4.12 20.16
CA PHE A 477 -18.53 -4.52 19.35
C PHE A 477 -17.44 -3.43 19.28
N LEU A 478 -17.18 -2.77 20.42
CA LEU A 478 -16.19 -1.70 20.57
C LEU A 478 -15.05 -2.12 21.50
N SER A 479 -13.95 -1.36 21.51
CA SER A 479 -12.93 -1.50 22.55
C SER A 479 -13.39 -0.86 23.86
N VAL A 480 -12.90 -1.34 25.01
CA VAL A 480 -13.16 -0.73 26.34
C VAL A 480 -12.79 0.75 26.35
N LYS A 481 -11.67 1.11 25.70
CA LYS A 481 -11.19 2.49 25.60
C LYS A 481 -12.13 3.39 24.79
N THR A 482 -12.77 2.83 23.76
CA THR A 482 -13.78 3.53 22.97
C THR A 482 -15.04 3.78 23.81
N VAL A 483 -15.45 2.82 24.64
CA VAL A 483 -16.57 2.99 25.57
C VAL A 483 -16.27 4.06 26.63
N GLU A 484 -15.07 4.08 27.20
CA GLU A 484 -14.63 5.11 28.14
C GLU A 484 -14.70 6.51 27.51
N PHE A 485 -14.26 6.63 26.27
CA PHE A 485 -14.36 7.87 25.50
C PHE A 485 -15.82 8.30 25.28
N HIS A 486 -16.71 7.38 24.89
CA HIS A 486 -18.14 7.68 24.75
C HIS A 486 -18.76 8.12 26.07
N LEU A 487 -18.50 7.41 27.17
CA LEU A 487 -19.05 7.76 28.49
C LEU A 487 -18.51 9.09 29.01
N SER A 488 -17.23 9.40 28.78
CA SER A 488 -16.66 10.71 29.11
C SER A 488 -17.37 11.85 28.37
N ASN A 489 -17.74 11.63 27.10
CA ASN A 489 -18.52 12.60 26.33
C ASN A 489 -19.97 12.70 26.80
N VAL A 490 -20.60 11.57 27.14
CA VAL A 490 -21.95 11.54 27.73
C VAL A 490 -21.99 12.36 29.02
N TYR A 491 -21.07 12.12 29.94
CA TYR A 491 -20.97 12.84 31.22
C TYR A 491 -20.84 14.35 31.02
N ARG A 492 -19.95 14.76 30.12
CA ARG A 492 -19.78 16.17 29.76
C ARG A 492 -21.02 16.79 29.14
N LYS A 493 -21.71 16.08 28.24
CA LYS A 493 -22.90 16.58 27.52
C LYS A 493 -24.13 16.67 28.41
N LEU A 494 -24.25 15.74 29.37
CA LEU A 494 -25.39 15.68 30.28
C LEU A 494 -25.13 16.40 31.62
N GLY A 495 -23.92 16.92 31.83
CA GLY A 495 -23.55 17.64 33.05
C GLY A 495 -23.49 16.76 34.31
N VAL A 496 -23.23 15.47 34.15
CA VAL A 496 -23.09 14.50 35.25
C VAL A 496 -21.64 14.06 35.42
N ARG A 497 -21.25 13.67 36.62
CA ARG A 497 -19.86 13.32 36.95
C ARG A 497 -19.66 11.84 37.23
N THR A 498 -20.74 11.11 37.54
CA THR A 498 -20.67 9.70 37.90
C THR A 498 -21.70 8.86 37.17
N ARG A 499 -21.43 7.56 37.07
CA ARG A 499 -22.38 6.58 36.50
C ARG A 499 -23.68 6.52 37.31
N THR A 500 -23.57 6.65 38.64
CA THR A 500 -24.70 6.71 39.56
C THR A 500 -25.55 7.95 39.32
N GLU A 501 -24.91 9.10 39.10
CA GLU A 501 -25.60 10.35 38.75
C GLU A 501 -26.25 10.28 37.36
N LEU A 502 -25.61 9.62 36.39
CA LEU A 502 -26.22 9.35 35.07
C LEU A 502 -27.53 8.54 35.23
N ALA A 503 -27.52 7.48 36.04
CA ALA A 503 -28.69 6.64 36.27
C ALA A 503 -29.82 7.39 37.01
N HIS A 504 -29.49 8.18 38.04
CA HIS A 504 -30.48 8.92 38.83
C HIS A 504 -31.09 10.11 38.09
N ARG A 505 -30.28 10.86 37.34
CA ARG A 505 -30.71 12.10 36.70
C ARG A 505 -31.47 11.85 35.40
N PHE A 506 -31.31 10.68 34.79
CA PHE A 506 -31.90 10.33 33.50
C PHE A 506 -32.52 8.90 33.49
N PRO A 507 -33.56 8.64 34.30
CA PRO A 507 -34.15 7.31 34.45
C PRO A 507 -34.71 6.72 33.15
N ALA A 508 -35.19 7.56 32.21
CA ALA A 508 -35.65 7.13 30.89
C ALA A 508 -34.56 6.43 30.04
N LEU A 509 -33.28 6.64 30.35
CA LEU A 509 -32.17 5.92 29.70
C LEU A 509 -32.02 4.48 30.25
N ALA A 510 -32.47 4.21 31.48
CA ALA A 510 -32.40 2.89 32.10
C ALA A 510 -33.61 2.01 31.74
N GLU A 511 -34.80 2.59 31.59
CA GLU A 511 -36.07 1.85 31.48
C GLU A 511 -36.31 1.16 30.12
N ARG A 512 -35.73 1.66 29.02
CA ARG A 512 -36.07 1.19 27.67
C ARG A 512 -35.46 -0.15 27.25
N ASP A 513 -34.44 -0.64 27.94
CA ASP A 513 -33.91 -2.00 27.71
C ASP A 513 -34.61 -3.03 28.61
N ALA A 514 -35.22 -2.61 29.72
CA ALA A 514 -35.99 -3.47 30.62
C ALA A 514 -37.35 -3.89 30.06
N ALA A 515 -37.92 -3.11 29.13
CA ALA A 515 -39.17 -3.46 28.44
C ALA A 515 -38.97 -4.39 27.21
N ALA A 516 -37.72 -4.76 26.90
CA ALA A 516 -37.35 -5.60 25.75
C ALA A 516 -36.64 -6.92 26.15
N SER A 517 -36.60 -7.23 27.45
CA SER A 517 -36.22 -8.54 28.01
C SER A 517 -37.44 -9.18 28.65
#